data_AF-A0A1Q8R0U7-F1
#
_entry.id   AF-A0A1Q8R0U7-F1
#
_cell.length_a   1.000
_cell.length_b   1.000
_cell.length_c   1.000
_cell.angle_alpha   90.00
_cell.angle_beta   90.00
_cell.angle_gamma   90.00
#
_symmetry.space_group_name_H-M   'P 1'
#
loop_
_entity.id
_entity.type
_entity.pdbx_description
1 polymer ?
#
loop_
_entity_poly.entity_id
_entity_poly.type
_entity_poly.pdbx_seq_one_letter_code
_entity_poly.pdbx_strand_id
1 'polypeptide(L)'
;MLRISTVLNSLKKNGIEVDRFNLTNAPMEFVNNKAVNDFINTKGVDELPITVLEGEILITGRYPSNEEFAKLLNIPISFLGEQEKGFKIIPQSSGGCGCSDENC
;
A
#
# COMPACT_ATOMS: atom_id res chain seq x y z
N MET A 1 -2.04 17.80 6.54
CA MET A 1 -1.10 16.69 6.26
C MET A 1 -1.31 15.55 7.27
N LEU A 2 -2.41 14.80 7.16
CA LEU A 2 -2.75 13.73 8.14
C LEU A 2 -3.03 12.37 7.48
N ARG A 3 -3.33 12.36 6.18
CA ARG A 3 -3.73 11.14 5.46
C ARG A 3 -2.70 10.02 5.55
N ILE A 4 -1.42 10.33 5.26
CA ILE A 4 -0.37 9.31 5.22
C ILE A 4 -0.09 8.74 6.62
N SER A 5 -0.08 9.57 7.66
CA SER A 5 0.09 9.10 9.03
C SER A 5 -1.03 8.13 9.46
N THR A 6 -2.28 8.40 9.06
CA THR A 6 -3.42 7.51 9.32
C THR A 6 -3.29 6.18 8.59
N VAL A 7 -2.90 6.22 7.31
CA VAL A 7 -2.66 5.02 6.48
C VAL A 7 -1.56 4.17 7.11
N LEU A 8 -0.40 4.76 7.43
CA LEU A 8 0.72 4.05 8.04
C LEU A 8 0.35 3.44 9.40
N ASN A 9 -0.40 4.18 10.23
CA ASN A 9 -0.86 3.64 11.52
C ASN A 9 -1.85 2.48 11.33
N SER A 10 -2.73 2.56 10.33
CA SER A 10 -3.68 1.48 10.03
C SER A 10 -2.96 0.25 9.50
N LEU A 11 -1.95 0.41 8.64
CA LEU A 11 -1.07 -0.67 8.18
C LEU A 11 -0.36 -1.35 9.36
N LYS A 12 0.25 -0.55 10.25
CA LYS A 12 0.93 -1.06 11.44
C LYS A 12 0.01 -1.86 12.36
N LYS A 13 -1.24 -1.41 12.54
CA LYS A 13 -2.26 -2.14 13.32
C LYS A 13 -2.63 -3.49 12.71
N ASN A 14 -2.53 -3.60 11.39
CA ASN A 14 -2.77 -4.84 10.66
C ASN A 14 -1.52 -5.72 10.53
N GLY A 15 -0.43 -5.39 11.25
CA GLY A 15 0.81 -6.16 11.23
C GLY A 15 1.72 -5.87 10.04
N ILE A 16 1.44 -4.82 9.27
CA ILE A 16 2.26 -4.41 8.12
C ILE A 16 3.17 -3.28 8.58
N GLU A 17 4.46 -3.56 8.65
CA GLU A 17 5.47 -2.56 8.99
C GLU A 17 5.86 -1.76 7.75
N VAL A 18 5.84 -0.43 7.88
CA VAL A 18 6.21 0.49 6.82
C VAL A 18 7.21 1.48 7.38
N ASP A 19 8.45 1.37 6.93
CA ASP A 19 9.51 2.27 7.32
C ASP A 19 9.54 3.52 6.45
N ARG A 20 9.78 4.65 7.10
CA ARG A 20 9.96 5.94 6.42
C ARG A 20 11.33 6.47 6.74
N PHE A 21 12.16 6.51 5.71
CA PHE A 21 13.47 7.13 5.77
C PHE A 21 13.42 8.55 5.23
N ASN A 22 14.30 9.39 5.75
CA ASN A 22 14.56 10.71 5.20
C ASN A 22 16.07 10.86 5.02
N LEU A 23 16.48 11.70 4.07
CA LEU A 23 17.90 11.87 3.73
C LEU A 23 18.74 12.36 4.92
N THR A 24 18.15 13.13 5.84
CA THR A 24 18.85 13.72 6.98
C THR A 24 19.14 12.72 8.08
N ASN A 25 18.20 11.84 8.41
CA ASN A 25 18.26 10.90 9.53
C ASN A 25 18.77 9.53 9.09
N ALA A 26 18.56 9.15 7.83
CA ALA A 26 18.90 7.83 7.32
C ALA A 26 19.51 7.88 5.91
N PRO A 27 20.60 8.66 5.68
CA PRO A 27 21.23 8.76 4.37
C PRO A 27 21.74 7.41 3.84
N MET A 28 22.19 6.53 4.74
CA MET A 28 22.72 5.20 4.38
C MET A 28 21.69 4.32 3.68
N GLU A 29 20.40 4.42 4.02
CA GLU A 29 19.34 3.62 3.37
C GLU A 29 19.18 3.95 1.89
N PHE A 30 19.41 5.22 1.52
CA PHE A 30 19.35 5.67 0.13
C PHE A 30 20.57 5.22 -0.68
N VAL A 31 21.71 4.98 -0.02
CA VAL A 31 22.94 4.50 -0.66
C VAL A 31 22.96 2.97 -0.74
N ASN A 32 22.51 2.29 0.32
CA ASN A 32 22.46 0.83 0.40
C ASN A 32 21.47 0.24 -0.60
N ASN A 33 20.33 0.91 -0.81
CA ASN A 33 19.37 0.49 -1.81
C ASN A 33 19.82 0.94 -3.20
N LYS A 34 20.34 0.00 -4.00
CA LYS A 34 20.87 0.28 -5.33
C LYS A 34 19.87 0.99 -6.25
N ALA A 35 18.60 0.59 -6.23
CA ALA A 35 17.58 1.23 -7.08
C ALA A 35 17.39 2.71 -6.70
N VAL A 36 17.27 2.99 -5.40
CA VAL A 36 17.15 4.37 -4.88
C VAL A 36 18.39 5.18 -5.17
N ASN A 37 19.58 4.62 -4.94
CA ASN A 37 20.85 5.28 -5.20
C ASN A 37 20.98 5.66 -6.69
N ASP A 38 20.75 4.70 -7.59
CA ASP A 38 20.83 4.93 -9.04
C ASP A 38 19.79 5.98 -9.48
N PHE A 39 18.59 5.95 -8.89
CA PHE A 39 17.55 6.94 -9.15
C PHE A 39 17.93 8.36 -8.69
N ILE A 40 18.43 8.52 -7.46
CA ILE A 40 18.86 9.82 -6.94
C ILE A 40 20.03 10.38 -7.76
N ASN A 41 20.97 9.53 -8.17
CA ASN A 41 22.08 9.97 -9.01
C ASN A 41 21.63 10.39 -10.42
N THR A 42 20.56 9.80 -10.94
CA THR A 42 20.05 10.09 -12.30
C THR A 42 19.08 11.26 -12.35
N LYS A 43 18.12 11.30 -11.41
CA LYS A 43 16.99 12.25 -11.39
C LYS A 43 17.20 13.40 -10.39
N GLY A 44 18.09 13.21 -9.41
CA GLY A 44 18.26 14.13 -8.30
C GLY A 44 17.24 13.88 -7.16
N VAL A 45 17.42 14.65 -6.09
CA VAL A 45 16.57 14.58 -4.88
C VAL A 45 15.24 15.31 -5.04
N ASP A 46 15.04 16.02 -6.15
CA ASP A 46 13.82 16.78 -6.45
C ASP A 46 12.61 15.88 -6.72
N GLU A 47 12.84 14.62 -7.12
CA GLU A 47 11.78 13.62 -7.33
C GLU A 47 11.40 12.86 -6.04
N LEU A 48 11.81 13.35 -4.87
CA LEU A 48 11.29 12.84 -3.60
C LEU A 48 9.86 13.32 -3.34
N PRO A 49 9.02 12.52 -2.64
CA PRO A 49 9.31 11.23 -2.04
C PRO A 49 9.31 10.07 -3.06
N ILE A 50 10.12 9.04 -2.78
CA ILE A 50 10.18 7.78 -3.54
C ILE A 50 9.56 6.66 -2.71
N THR A 51 8.73 5.83 -3.32
CA THR A 51 8.18 4.61 -2.73
C THR A 51 8.81 3.40 -3.38
N VAL A 52 9.37 2.52 -2.55
CA VAL A 52 10.04 1.29 -2.96
C VAL A 52 9.33 0.11 -2.32
N LEU A 53 9.13 -0.96 -3.10
CA LEU A 53 8.63 -2.24 -2.62
C LEU A 53 9.54 -3.33 -3.18
N GLU A 54 9.99 -4.27 -2.34
CA GLU A 54 10.86 -5.39 -2.76
C GLU A 54 12.14 -4.96 -3.52
N GLY A 55 12.61 -3.72 -3.30
CA GLY A 55 13.77 -3.15 -3.99
C GLY A 55 13.46 -2.45 -5.32
N GLU A 56 12.20 -2.42 -5.74
CA GLU A 56 11.76 -1.76 -6.98
C GLU A 56 11.08 -0.42 -6.71
N ILE A 57 11.44 0.59 -7.52
CA ILE A 57 10.83 1.92 -7.44
C ILE A 57 9.49 1.90 -8.16
N LEU A 58 8.42 2.24 -7.44
CA LEU A 58 7.06 2.20 -7.97
C LEU A 58 6.49 3.60 -8.21
N ILE A 59 6.74 4.53 -7.29
CA ILE A 59 6.19 5.89 -7.34
C ILE A 59 7.26 6.87 -6.91
N THR A 60 7.37 7.97 -7.64
CA THR A 60 8.31 9.08 -7.40
C THR A 60 7.56 10.41 -7.46
N GLY A 61 8.08 11.43 -6.77
CA GLY A 61 7.53 12.79 -6.73
C GLY A 61 6.22 12.95 -5.96
N ARG A 62 5.61 11.86 -5.47
CA ARG A 62 4.36 11.91 -4.69
C ARG A 62 4.17 10.66 -3.83
N TYR A 63 3.26 10.76 -2.87
CA TYR A 63 2.81 9.59 -2.10
C TYR A 63 1.82 8.73 -2.89
N PRO A 64 1.82 7.40 -2.68
CA PRO A 64 0.81 6.50 -3.24
C PRO A 64 -0.60 6.87 -2.76
N SER A 65 -1.60 6.56 -3.57
CA SER A 65 -3.01 6.62 -3.16
C SER A 65 -3.40 5.36 -2.38
N ASN A 66 -4.54 5.38 -1.67
CA ASN A 66 -4.99 4.21 -0.91
C ASN A 66 -5.17 2.97 -1.82
N GLU A 67 -5.69 3.16 -3.03
CA GLU A 67 -5.84 2.07 -4.01
C GLU A 67 -4.48 1.50 -4.44
N GLU A 68 -3.47 2.36 -4.60
CA GLU A 68 -2.12 1.93 -4.95
C GLU A 68 -1.49 1.18 -3.77
N PHE A 69 -1.57 1.69 -2.54
CA PHE A 69 -1.14 0.96 -1.35
C PHE A 69 -1.76 -0.44 -1.25
N ALA A 70 -3.07 -0.54 -1.51
CA ALA A 70 -3.78 -1.82 -1.50
C ALA A 70 -3.25 -2.79 -2.56
N LYS A 71 -3.01 -2.31 -3.79
CA LYS A 71 -2.42 -3.14 -4.86
C LYS A 71 -0.98 -3.54 -4.56
N LEU A 72 -0.16 -2.58 -4.11
CA LEU A 72 1.26 -2.79 -3.83
C LEU A 72 1.46 -3.81 -2.71
N LEU A 73 0.70 -3.67 -1.62
CA LEU A 73 0.79 -4.58 -0.48
C LEU A 73 -0.08 -5.84 -0.66
N ASN A 74 -0.82 -5.93 -1.77
CA ASN A 74 -1.81 -6.97 -2.05
C ASN A 74 -2.80 -7.17 -0.88
N ILE A 75 -3.28 -6.06 -0.30
CA ILE A 75 -4.20 -6.03 0.82
C ILE A 75 -5.52 -5.37 0.44
N PRO A 76 -6.63 -5.67 1.15
CA PRO A 76 -7.88 -4.98 0.90
C PRO A 76 -7.80 -3.51 1.36
N ILE A 77 -8.44 -2.62 0.61
CA ILE A 77 -8.51 -1.16 0.90
C ILE A 77 -9.07 -0.88 2.32
N SER A 78 -9.86 -1.80 2.87
CA SER A 78 -10.37 -1.73 4.24
C SER A 78 -9.27 -1.55 5.30
N PHE A 79 -8.04 -2.00 5.02
CA PHE A 79 -6.89 -1.86 5.93
C PHE A 79 -6.35 -0.42 6.01
N LEU A 80 -6.70 0.45 5.06
CA LEU A 80 -6.15 1.80 4.91
C LEU A 80 -7.06 2.89 5.45
N GLY A 81 -8.23 2.52 5.99
CA GLY A 81 -9.13 3.44 6.66
C GLY A 81 -9.72 4.51 5.74
N GLU A 82 -10.49 4.10 4.73
CA GLU A 82 -11.64 4.86 4.22
C GLU A 82 -12.59 3.90 3.47
N GLN A 83 -13.88 4.21 3.59
CA GLN A 83 -15.07 3.38 3.39
C GLN A 83 -15.11 2.50 2.13
N GLU A 84 -15.79 1.38 2.31
CA GLU A 84 -16.17 0.38 1.32
C GLU A 84 -16.63 0.99 -0.01
N LYS A 85 -15.81 0.83 -1.06
CA LYS A 85 -16.35 0.68 -2.41
C LYS A 85 -15.88 -0.65 -2.98
N GLY A 86 -16.69 -1.66 -2.64
CA GLY A 86 -16.87 -2.94 -3.33
C GLY A 86 -15.71 -3.41 -4.21
N PHE A 87 -14.70 -3.99 -3.59
CA PHE A 87 -13.86 -4.95 -4.30
C PHE A 87 -14.74 -6.20 -4.52
N LYS A 88 -15.34 -6.32 -5.71
CA LYS A 88 -15.97 -7.57 -6.16
C LYS A 88 -14.87 -8.63 -6.25
N ILE A 89 -14.62 -9.31 -5.14
CA ILE A 89 -14.06 -10.66 -5.20
C ILE A 89 -15.13 -11.49 -5.89
N ILE A 90 -14.78 -12.01 -7.04
CA ILE A 90 -15.58 -12.90 -7.86
C ILE A 90 -15.92 -14.12 -6.98
N PRO A 91 -17.19 -14.39 -6.62
CA PRO A 91 -17.52 -15.66 -6.00
C PRO A 91 -17.64 -16.68 -7.13
N GLN A 92 -16.62 -17.52 -7.30
CA GLN A 92 -16.78 -18.75 -8.07
C GLN A 92 -17.15 -19.90 -7.14
N SER A 93 -18.34 -20.46 -7.40
CA SER A 93 -18.89 -21.73 -6.90
C SER A 93 -19.17 -21.82 -5.40
N SER A 94 -20.25 -22.44 -4.91
CA SER A 94 -21.17 -23.40 -5.52
C SER A 94 -22.28 -23.75 -4.51
N GLY A 95 -23.53 -23.91 -4.99
CA GLY A 95 -24.40 -25.01 -4.53
C GLY A 95 -25.56 -24.69 -3.56
N GLY A 96 -26.79 -24.92 -4.06
CA GLY A 96 -28.04 -25.19 -3.32
C GLY A 96 -28.85 -23.93 -2.97
N CYS A 97 -30.00 -23.60 -3.59
CA CYS A 97 -31.22 -24.40 -3.85
C CYS A 97 -31.57 -25.21 -2.60
N GLY A 98 -32.54 -24.86 -1.76
CA GLY A 98 -33.87 -24.34 -2.00
C GLY A 98 -34.81 -25.21 -1.17
N CYS A 99 -35.05 -24.82 0.09
CA CYS A 99 -35.99 -25.50 1.00
C CYS A 99 -36.98 -24.41 1.45
N SER A 100 -38.12 -24.28 0.78
CA SER A 100 -39.40 -24.97 1.04
C SER A 100 -40.17 -24.29 2.16
N ASP A 101 -41.04 -23.40 1.69
CA ASP A 101 -42.09 -22.69 2.44
C ASP A 101 -43.23 -23.69 2.68
N GLU A 102 -43.31 -24.25 3.88
CA GLU A 102 -44.52 -24.90 4.39
C GLU A 102 -44.50 -24.95 5.91
N ASN A 103 -45.14 -23.94 6.52
CA ASN A 103 -45.79 -23.94 7.83
C ASN A 103 -45.23 -24.90 8.91
N CYS A 104 -44.44 -24.37 9.85
CA CYS A 104 -44.39 -24.88 11.22
C CYS A 104 -43.95 -23.80 12.22
#